data_AF-A0A1I1NXA4-F1
#
_entry.id   AF-A0A1I1NXA4-F1
#
_cell.length_a   1.000
_cell.length_b   1.000
_cell.length_c   1.000
_cell.angle_alpha   90.00
_cell.angle_beta   90.00
_cell.angle_gamma   90.00
#
_symmetry.space_group_name_H-M   'P 1'
#
loop_
_entity.id
_entity.type
_entity.pdbx_description
1 polymer ?
#
loop_
_entity_poly.entity_id
_entity_poly.type
_entity_poly.pdbx_seq_one_letter_code
_entity_poly.pdbx_strand_id
1 'polypeptide(L)'
;RNQLYPYYRFSSTSAHKDKSMNAETVHGRLRQIFEGIVLSPKQKETFKVILLNKYEQLEAQTQRQGQEQQAKLLQLEKEHSGLINKLLQVSNSTVIQKIEAELEKVELRIAAQREAMLSPSTQQPLGTEILKMVTELILNPQMAWEAANVSQKQQFLQLWFKSSLKVKP
;
A
#
# COMPACT_ATOMS: atom_id res chain seq x y z
N ARG A 1 -17.30 12.68 31.06
CA ARG A 1 -16.11 13.47 30.62
C ARG A 1 -16.61 14.44 29.56
N ASN A 2 -16.52 15.76 29.79
CA ASN A 2 -17.13 16.76 28.91
C ASN A 2 -16.52 16.68 27.49
N GLN A 3 -17.36 16.42 26.48
CA GLN A 3 -16.94 16.39 25.07
C GLN A 3 -16.50 17.78 24.56
N LEU A 4 -16.82 18.85 25.30
CA LEU A 4 -16.50 20.23 24.92
C LEU A 4 -15.01 20.60 25.00
N TYR A 5 -14.21 19.91 25.83
CA TYR A 5 -12.80 20.27 26.01
C TYR A 5 -11.89 19.04 25.87
N PRO A 6 -11.33 18.80 24.68
CA PRO A 6 -10.45 17.66 24.44
C PRO A 6 -9.07 17.85 25.11
N TYR A 7 -8.55 16.78 25.72
CA TYR A 7 -7.24 16.75 26.37
C TYR A 7 -6.46 15.51 25.97
N TYR A 8 -5.15 15.67 25.74
CA TYR A 8 -4.20 14.57 25.60
C TYR A 8 -3.66 14.15 26.97
N ARG A 9 -3.48 12.85 27.16
CA ARG A 9 -2.81 12.29 28.34
C ARG A 9 -1.43 11.80 27.95
N PHE A 10 -0.48 11.94 28.86
CA PHE A 10 0.82 11.32 28.68
C PHE A 10 0.73 9.80 28.82
N SER A 11 1.68 9.07 28.22
CA SER A 11 1.76 7.61 28.37
C SER A 11 2.05 7.22 29.83
N SER A 12 1.63 6.01 30.20
CA SER A 12 1.90 5.42 31.53
C SER A 12 3.39 5.29 31.84
N THR A 13 4.22 5.21 30.81
CA THR A 13 5.68 5.12 30.88
C THR A 13 6.39 6.48 30.99
N SER A 14 5.65 7.59 30.91
CA SER A 14 6.23 8.93 30.99
C SER A 14 6.41 9.40 32.44
N ALA A 15 7.40 10.28 32.66
CA ALA A 15 7.57 10.99 33.93
C ALA A 15 6.40 11.93 34.30
N HIS A 16 5.43 12.11 33.40
CA HIS A 16 4.29 13.01 33.56
C HIS A 16 2.95 12.29 33.39
N LYS A 17 2.90 10.99 33.68
CA LYS A 17 1.73 10.11 33.50
C LYS A 17 0.41 10.63 34.08
N ASP A 18 0.48 11.43 35.15
CA ASP A 18 -0.70 11.98 35.85
C ASP A 18 -1.13 13.35 35.31
N LYS A 19 -0.38 13.91 34.36
CA LYS A 19 -0.69 15.19 33.74
C LYS A 19 -1.51 15.00 32.47
N SER A 20 -2.20 16.06 32.08
CA SER A 20 -2.89 16.16 30.79
C SER A 20 -2.60 17.51 30.17
N MET A 21 -2.51 17.53 28.84
CA MET A 21 -2.31 18.75 28.06
C MET A 21 -3.57 19.06 27.27
N ASN A 22 -3.97 20.33 27.23
CA ASN A 22 -5.10 20.77 26.41
C ASN A 22 -4.79 20.46 24.93
N ALA A 23 -5.76 19.89 24.22
CA ALA A 23 -5.61 19.58 22.80
C ALA A 23 -5.29 20.81 21.95
N GLU A 24 -5.86 21.97 22.28
CA GLU A 24 -5.55 23.24 21.59
C GLU A 24 -4.07 23.61 21.68
N THR A 25 -3.43 23.39 22.84
CA THR A 25 -2.00 23.65 23.01
C THR A 25 -1.16 22.73 22.12
N VAL A 26 -1.54 21.46 22.01
CA VAL A 26 -0.84 20.48 21.16
C VAL A 26 -1.06 20.80 19.68
N HIS A 27 -2.31 21.04 19.28
CA HIS A 27 -2.69 21.33 17.88
C HIS A 27 -2.11 22.66 17.42
N GLY A 28 -2.05 23.67 18.28
CA GLY A 28 -1.41 24.95 18.00
C GLY A 28 0.08 24.82 17.74
N ARG A 29 0.81 24.03 18.55
CA ARG A 29 2.23 23.74 18.30
C ARG A 29 2.43 22.98 16.99
N LEU A 30 1.55 22.03 16.67
CA LEU A 30 1.59 21.31 15.39
C LEU A 30 1.32 22.23 14.21
N ARG A 31 0.35 23.15 14.32
CA ARG A 31 0.09 24.16 13.28
C ARG A 31 1.33 25.00 12.98
N GLN A 32 2.03 25.47 14.02
CA GLN A 32 3.28 26.23 13.86
C GLN A 32 4.37 25.42 13.14
N ILE A 33 4.48 24.12 13.43
CA ILE A 33 5.42 23.23 12.73
C ILE A 33 5.05 23.13 11.25
N PHE A 34 3.76 22.96 10.92
CA PHE A 34 3.30 22.85 9.54
C PHE A 34 3.37 24.18 8.76
N GLU A 35 3.17 25.33 9.43
CA GLU A 35 3.41 26.66 8.86
C GLU A 35 4.88 26.86 8.47
N GLY A 36 5.81 26.28 9.24
CA GLY A 36 7.24 26.30 8.91
C GLY A 36 7.60 25.43 7.71
N ILE A 37 6.73 24.52 7.28
CA ILE A 37 6.96 23.61 6.15
C ILE A 37 6.38 24.25 4.88
N VAL A 38 7.13 25.20 4.32
CA VAL A 38 6.81 25.81 3.01
C VAL A 38 7.83 25.36 1.99
N LEU A 39 7.38 24.54 1.04
CA LEU A 39 8.18 24.22 -0.14
C LEU A 39 8.23 25.45 -1.06
N SER A 40 9.41 25.80 -1.54
CA SER A 40 9.57 26.80 -2.61
C SER A 40 8.83 26.35 -3.88
N PRO A 41 8.40 27.27 -4.76
CA PRO A 41 7.67 26.91 -5.99
C PRO A 41 8.42 25.86 -6.85
N LYS A 42 9.75 25.96 -6.94
CA LYS A 42 10.61 25.00 -7.65
C LYS A 42 10.60 23.61 -7.00
N GLN A 43 10.61 23.55 -5.67
CA GLN A 43 10.53 22.29 -4.92
C GLN A 43 9.14 21.65 -5.06
N LYS A 44 8.06 22.45 -5.05
CA LYS A 44 6.70 21.97 -5.29
C LYS A 44 6.58 21.31 -6.66
N GLU A 45 7.12 21.95 -7.69
CA GLU A 45 7.07 21.41 -9.05
C GLU A 45 7.91 20.14 -9.20
N THR A 46 9.13 20.16 -8.65
CA THR A 46 10.01 18.98 -8.63
C THR A 46 9.34 17.80 -7.92
N PHE A 47 8.66 18.06 -6.80
CA PHE A 47 7.93 17.04 -6.06
C PHE A 47 6.78 16.42 -6.88
N LYS A 48 5.98 17.24 -7.56
CA LYS A 48 4.91 16.75 -8.45
C LYS A 48 5.47 15.84 -9.55
N VAL A 49 6.55 16.24 -10.20
CA VAL A 49 7.22 15.44 -11.24
C VAL A 49 7.71 14.12 -10.69
N ILE A 50 8.37 14.12 -9.52
CA ILE A 50 8.83 12.88 -8.88
C ILE A 50 7.65 11.96 -8.55
N LEU A 51 6.57 12.51 -8.00
CA LEU A 51 5.40 11.75 -7.60
C LEU A 51 4.67 11.14 -8.80
N LEU A 52 4.52 11.91 -9.88
CA LEU A 52 3.96 11.43 -11.15
C LEU A 52 4.83 10.31 -11.74
N ASN A 53 6.14 10.52 -11.85
CA ASN A 53 7.07 9.51 -12.36
C ASN A 53 7.03 8.22 -11.52
N LYS A 54 6.92 8.34 -10.19
CA LYS A 54 6.80 7.18 -9.30
C LYS A 54 5.49 6.44 -9.47
N TYR A 55 4.40 7.17 -9.66
CA TYR A 55 3.11 6.57 -9.95
C TYR A 55 3.12 5.80 -11.28
N GLU A 56 3.61 6.43 -12.35
CA GLU A 56 3.72 5.77 -13.67
C GLU A 56 4.60 4.51 -13.60
N GLN A 57 5.69 4.55 -12.83
CA GLN A 57 6.54 3.38 -12.58
C GLN A 57 5.78 2.25 -11.88
N LEU A 58 5.00 2.57 -10.85
CA LEU A 58 4.20 1.59 -10.13
C LEU A 58 3.10 1.00 -11.01
N GLU A 59 2.40 1.85 -11.78
CA GLU A 59 1.38 1.39 -12.72
C GLU A 59 1.97 0.46 -13.78
N ALA A 60 3.09 0.84 -14.40
CA ALA A 60 3.80 0.01 -15.37
C ALA A 60 4.28 -1.31 -14.76
N GLN A 61 4.75 -1.30 -13.50
CA GLN A 61 5.16 -2.51 -12.78
C GLN A 61 3.96 -3.44 -12.55
N THR A 62 2.83 -2.90 -12.09
CA THR A 62 1.60 -3.68 -11.87
C THR A 62 1.10 -4.29 -13.18
N GLN A 63 1.10 -3.53 -14.27
CA GLN A 63 0.71 -4.04 -15.59
C GLN A 63 1.63 -5.16 -16.07
N ARG A 64 2.96 -5.00 -15.92
CA ARG A 64 3.93 -6.04 -16.28
C ARG A 64 3.75 -7.30 -15.46
N GLN A 65 3.54 -7.17 -14.15
CA GLN A 65 3.28 -8.33 -13.29
C GLN A 65 2.00 -9.06 -13.71
N GLY A 66 0.92 -8.33 -14.04
CA GLY A 66 -0.30 -8.93 -14.57
C GLY A 66 -0.07 -9.69 -15.88
N GLN A 67 0.67 -9.10 -16.82
CA GLN A 67 1.03 -9.74 -18.09
C GLN A 67 1.92 -10.97 -17.88
N GLU A 68 2.91 -10.92 -16.99
CA GLU A 68 3.78 -12.05 -16.66
C GLU A 68 3.00 -13.21 -16.03
N GLN A 69 2.09 -12.91 -15.10
CA GLN A 69 1.21 -13.92 -14.50
C GLN A 69 0.30 -14.58 -15.54
N GLN A 70 -0.25 -13.78 -16.47
CA GLN A 70 -1.09 -14.29 -17.55
C GLN A 70 -0.29 -15.13 -18.55
N ALA A 71 0.92 -14.69 -18.92
CA ALA A 71 1.80 -15.45 -19.82
C ALA A 71 2.20 -16.79 -19.19
N LYS A 72 2.49 -16.81 -17.88
CA LYS A 72 2.79 -18.04 -17.14
C LYS A 72 1.61 -19.00 -17.10
N LEU A 73 0.38 -18.48 -16.95
CA LEU A 73 -0.83 -19.28 -17.01
C LEU A 73 -1.01 -19.94 -18.39
N LEU A 74 -0.87 -19.15 -19.46
CA LEU A 74 -0.96 -19.65 -20.84
C LEU A 74 0.10 -20.71 -21.15
N GLN A 75 1.32 -20.55 -20.60
CA GLN A 75 2.37 -21.55 -20.75
C GLN A 75 1.97 -22.87 -20.07
N LEU A 76 1.45 -22.83 -18.84
CA LEU A 76 0.98 -24.02 -18.12
C LEU A 76 -0.20 -24.69 -18.83
N GLU A 77 -1.14 -23.92 -19.39
CA GLU A 77 -2.26 -24.45 -20.17
C GLU A 77 -1.80 -25.13 -21.47
N LYS A 78 -0.75 -24.59 -22.11
CA LYS A 78 -0.11 -25.21 -23.27
C LYS A 78 0.63 -26.50 -22.91
N GLU A 79 1.32 -26.52 -21.78
CA GLU A 79 1.97 -27.72 -21.24
C GLU A 79 0.95 -28.82 -20.95
N HIS A 80 -0.17 -28.47 -20.29
CA HIS A 80 -1.29 -29.37 -20.01
C HIS A 80 -1.88 -29.97 -21.30
N SER A 81 -2.21 -29.12 -22.28
CA SER A 81 -2.73 -29.57 -23.58
C SER A 81 -1.74 -30.48 -24.32
N GLY A 82 -0.44 -30.19 -24.21
CA GLY A 82 0.62 -31.02 -24.78
C GLY A 82 0.72 -32.40 -24.12
N LEU A 83 0.54 -32.50 -22.81
CA LEU A 83 0.52 -33.76 -22.07
C LEU A 83 -0.72 -34.60 -22.43
N ILE A 84 -1.89 -33.98 -22.57
CA ILE A 84 -3.12 -34.67 -23.05
C ILE A 84 -2.89 -35.28 -24.43
N ASN A 85 -2.34 -34.50 -25.36
CA ASN A 85 -2.07 -34.98 -26.72
C ASN A 85 -1.09 -36.16 -26.74
N LYS A 86 -0.09 -36.16 -25.86
CA LYS A 86 0.84 -37.29 -25.69
C LYS A 86 0.14 -38.51 -25.11
N LEU A 87 -0.74 -38.33 -24.12
CA LEU A 87 -1.51 -39.41 -23.51
C LEU A 87 -2.38 -40.14 -24.55
N LEU A 88 -3.00 -39.40 -25.47
CA LEU A 88 -3.82 -39.96 -26.55
C LEU A 88 -3.02 -40.82 -27.56
N GLN A 89 -1.70 -40.62 -27.66
CA GLN A 89 -0.83 -41.29 -28.64
C GLN A 89 -0.08 -42.49 -28.06
N VAL A 90 -0.08 -42.66 -26.73
CA VAL A 90 0.74 -43.67 -26.04
C VAL A 90 -0.12 -44.85 -25.61
N SER A 91 0.35 -46.06 -25.92
CA SER A 91 -0.34 -47.32 -25.58
C SER A 91 0.27 -48.06 -24.36
N ASN A 92 1.41 -47.57 -23.85
CA ASN A 92 2.13 -48.21 -22.74
C ASN A 92 1.60 -47.71 -21.38
N SER A 93 1.08 -48.62 -20.56
CA SER A 93 0.47 -48.29 -19.25
C SER A 93 1.41 -47.59 -18.27
N THR A 94 2.70 -47.94 -18.26
CA THR A 94 3.68 -47.31 -17.36
C THR A 94 3.99 -45.87 -17.78
N VAL A 95 3.95 -45.60 -19.09
CA VAL A 95 4.14 -44.25 -19.64
C VAL A 95 2.88 -43.41 -19.42
N ILE A 96 1.69 -44.00 -19.57
CA ILE A 96 0.41 -43.36 -19.26
C ILE A 96 0.38 -42.89 -17.80
N GLN A 97 0.70 -43.77 -16.85
CA GLN A 97 0.73 -43.41 -15.41
C GLN A 97 1.70 -42.27 -15.09
N LYS A 98 2.87 -42.23 -15.77
CA LYS A 98 3.81 -41.12 -15.60
C LYS A 98 3.26 -39.81 -16.14
N ILE A 99 2.61 -39.84 -17.31
CA ILE A 99 2.00 -38.66 -17.92
C ILE A 99 0.84 -38.15 -17.06
N GLU A 100 0.01 -39.04 -16.52
CA GLU A 100 -1.08 -38.69 -15.59
C GLU A 100 -0.55 -37.98 -14.33
N ALA A 101 0.53 -38.51 -13.73
CA ALA A 101 1.15 -37.88 -12.57
C ALA A 101 1.79 -36.51 -12.88
N GLU A 102 2.27 -36.29 -14.11
CA GLU A 102 2.73 -34.96 -14.53
C GLU A 102 1.56 -34.01 -14.80
N LEU A 103 0.47 -34.51 -15.35
CA LEU A 103 -0.74 -33.74 -15.65
C LEU A 103 -1.38 -33.21 -14.36
N GLU A 104 -1.49 -34.05 -13.33
CA GLU A 104 -1.96 -33.65 -12.00
C GLU A 104 -1.08 -32.53 -11.39
N LYS A 105 0.25 -32.63 -11.54
CA LYS A 105 1.17 -31.57 -11.09
C LYS A 105 0.96 -30.25 -11.82
N VAL A 106 0.71 -30.30 -13.13
CA VAL A 106 0.44 -29.10 -13.94
C VAL A 106 -0.91 -28.50 -13.55
N GLU A 107 -1.94 -29.31 -13.32
CA GLU A 107 -3.25 -28.85 -12.86
C GLU A 107 -3.18 -28.15 -11.50
N LEU A 108 -2.43 -28.71 -10.54
CA LEU A 108 -2.18 -28.07 -9.25
C LEU A 108 -1.48 -26.71 -9.42
N ARG A 109 -0.53 -26.60 -10.35
CA ARG A 109 0.15 -25.33 -10.64
C ARG A 109 -0.78 -24.31 -11.30
N ILE A 110 -1.66 -24.75 -12.19
CA ILE A 110 -2.68 -23.88 -12.81
C ILE A 110 -3.64 -23.36 -11.72
N ALA A 111 -4.13 -24.24 -10.84
CA ALA A 111 -5.02 -23.86 -9.75
C ALA A 111 -4.35 -22.85 -8.81
N ALA A 112 -3.12 -23.13 -8.36
CA ALA A 112 -2.36 -22.22 -7.51
C ALA A 112 -2.08 -20.87 -8.18
N GLN A 113 -1.78 -20.86 -9.49
CA GLN A 113 -1.56 -19.62 -10.23
C GLN A 113 -2.84 -18.80 -10.39
N ARG A 114 -3.99 -19.45 -10.62
CA ARG A 114 -5.31 -18.78 -10.67
C ARG A 114 -5.69 -18.20 -9.31
N GLU A 115 -5.45 -18.94 -8.23
CA GLU A 115 -5.68 -18.46 -6.87
C GLU A 115 -4.77 -17.27 -6.53
N ALA A 116 -3.51 -17.28 -6.98
CA ALA A 116 -2.60 -16.14 -6.83
C ALA A 116 -3.05 -14.90 -7.62
N MET A 117 -3.75 -15.07 -8.75
CA MET A 117 -4.34 -13.96 -9.53
C MET A 117 -5.66 -13.44 -8.93
N LEU A 118 -6.43 -14.30 -8.27
CA LEU A 118 -7.69 -13.96 -7.60
C LEU A 118 -7.47 -13.34 -6.21
N SER A 119 -6.36 -13.70 -5.55
CA SER A 119 -5.92 -13.05 -4.33
C SER A 119 -5.79 -11.56 -4.64
N PRO A 120 -6.54 -10.67 -3.96
CA PRO A 120 -6.44 -9.24 -4.23
C PRO A 120 -4.98 -8.88 -4.02
N SER A 121 -4.29 -8.55 -5.12
CA SER A 121 -2.90 -8.16 -5.03
C SER A 121 -2.84 -7.06 -3.98
N THR A 122 -2.03 -7.22 -2.95
CA THR A 122 -1.84 -6.24 -1.86
C THR A 122 -1.43 -4.86 -2.38
N GLN A 123 -1.15 -4.76 -3.68
CA GLN A 123 -0.91 -3.55 -4.44
C GLN A 123 -2.19 -3.20 -5.21
N GLN A 124 -3.25 -2.79 -4.51
CA GLN A 124 -4.27 -1.99 -5.19
C GLN A 124 -3.55 -0.82 -5.86
N PRO A 125 -3.84 -0.52 -7.14
CA PRO A 125 -3.31 0.69 -7.76
C PRO A 125 -3.66 1.83 -6.82
N LEU A 126 -2.64 2.58 -6.39
CA LEU A 126 -2.84 3.80 -5.60
C LEU A 126 -3.78 4.66 -6.43
N GLY A 127 -5.06 4.72 -6.05
CA GLY A 127 -6.05 5.45 -6.81
C GLY A 127 -5.57 6.88 -7.04
N THR A 128 -5.96 7.47 -8.17
CA THR A 128 -5.65 8.87 -8.47
C THR A 128 -6.04 9.82 -7.33
N GLU A 129 -7.05 9.44 -6.55
CA GLU A 129 -7.47 10.12 -5.32
C GLU A 129 -6.42 10.07 -4.20
N ILE A 130 -5.75 8.93 -3.99
CA ILE A 130 -4.71 8.79 -2.96
C ILE A 130 -3.48 9.64 -3.34
N LEU A 131 -3.11 9.67 -4.63
CA LEU A 131 -2.03 10.55 -5.10
C LEU A 131 -2.37 12.02 -4.92
N LYS A 132 -3.60 12.43 -5.25
CA LYS A 132 -4.07 13.79 -5.01
C LYS A 132 -3.99 14.13 -3.53
N MET A 133 -4.46 13.24 -2.67
CA MET A 133 -4.43 13.41 -1.21
C MET A 133 -2.99 13.51 -0.67
N VAL A 134 -2.07 12.65 -1.10
CA VAL A 134 -0.65 12.69 -0.71
C VAL A 134 0.02 13.96 -1.22
N THR A 135 -0.33 14.39 -2.43
CA THR A 135 0.19 15.61 -3.04
C THR A 135 -0.29 16.84 -2.27
N GLU A 136 -1.57 16.94 -1.95
CA GLU A 136 -2.13 18.03 -1.14
C GLU A 136 -1.53 18.06 0.27
N LEU A 137 -1.36 16.87 0.87
CA LEU A 137 -0.77 16.71 2.20
C LEU A 137 0.67 17.22 2.27
N ILE A 138 1.48 17.01 1.23
CA ILE A 138 2.88 17.44 1.19
C ILE A 138 3.02 18.89 0.71
N LEU A 139 2.21 19.32 -0.26
CA LEU A 139 2.31 20.66 -0.82
C LEU A 139 1.73 21.74 0.10
N ASN A 140 0.71 21.42 0.90
CA ASN A 140 0.03 22.32 1.83
C ASN A 140 -0.35 21.59 3.14
N PRO A 141 0.65 21.22 3.98
CA PRO A 141 0.42 20.43 5.18
C PRO A 141 -0.50 21.11 6.20
N GLN A 142 -0.46 22.44 6.31
CA GLN A 142 -1.35 23.19 7.19
C GLN A 142 -2.82 23.04 6.80
N MET A 143 -3.15 23.30 5.52
CA MET A 143 -4.52 23.17 5.04
C MET A 143 -5.04 21.73 5.19
N ALA A 144 -4.19 20.75 4.87
CA ALA A 144 -4.51 19.34 5.05
C ALA A 144 -4.74 18.97 6.52
N TRP A 145 -3.96 19.54 7.45
CA TRP A 145 -4.14 19.36 8.89
C TRP A 145 -5.45 19.97 9.41
N GLU A 146 -5.82 21.15 8.92
CA GLU A 146 -7.03 21.84 9.37
C GLU A 146 -8.32 21.20 8.84
N ALA A 147 -8.30 20.71 7.61
CA ALA A 147 -9.43 20.01 7.00
C ALA A 147 -9.61 18.57 7.52
N ALA A 148 -8.58 17.98 8.14
CA ALA A 148 -8.61 16.59 8.57
C ALA A 148 -9.47 16.34 9.81
N ASN A 149 -10.25 15.26 9.78
CA ASN A 149 -10.92 14.71 10.96
C ASN A 149 -9.92 14.02 11.92
N VAL A 150 -10.38 13.61 13.11
CA VAL A 150 -9.49 13.04 14.15
C VAL A 150 -8.71 11.81 13.67
N SER A 151 -9.35 10.92 12.90
CA SER A 151 -8.70 9.72 12.36
C SER A 151 -7.63 10.08 11.32
N GLN A 152 -7.97 10.99 10.41
CA GLN A 152 -7.05 11.51 9.39
C GLN A 152 -5.87 12.24 10.03
N LYS A 153 -6.09 13.02 11.10
CA LYS A 153 -5.01 13.68 11.87
C LYS A 153 -4.04 12.67 12.47
N GLN A 154 -4.53 11.54 12.98
CA GLN A 154 -3.67 10.49 13.51
C GLN A 154 -2.79 9.87 12.41
N GLN A 155 -3.38 9.55 11.26
CA GLN A 155 -2.65 9.04 10.09
C GLN A 155 -1.63 10.07 9.58
N PHE A 156 -2.04 11.34 9.49
CA PHE A 156 -1.19 12.46 9.11
C PHE A 156 0.06 12.53 9.99
N LEU A 157 -0.09 12.42 11.32
CA LEU A 157 1.04 12.42 12.25
C LEU A 157 1.95 11.21 12.07
N GLN A 158 1.41 10.03 11.78
CA GLN A 158 2.21 8.83 11.52
C GLN A 158 3.03 8.95 10.22
N LEU A 159 2.48 9.62 9.20
CA LEU A 159 3.16 9.83 7.93
C LEU A 159 4.26 10.90 8.04
N TRP A 160 3.99 12.00 8.74
CA TRP A 160 4.94 13.11 8.85
C TRP A 160 6.05 12.91 9.87
N PHE A 161 5.78 12.16 10.95
CA PHE A 161 6.75 11.97 12.03
C PHE A 161 7.22 10.52 12.09
N LYS A 162 8.52 10.32 11.84
CA LYS A 162 9.19 9.00 11.92
C LYS A 162 9.15 8.38 13.33
N SER A 163 8.98 9.20 14.36
CA SER A 163 8.93 8.78 15.75
C SER A 163 7.84 9.54 16.50
N SER A 164 7.24 8.91 17.50
CA SER A 164 6.28 9.57 18.39
C SER A 164 6.86 10.87 18.94
N LEU A 165 6.05 11.92 18.89
CA LEU A 165 6.43 13.25 19.39
C LEU A 165 6.80 13.16 20.87
N LYS A 166 8.05 13.47 21.18
CA LYS A 166 8.52 13.59 22.57
C LYS A 166 8.16 14.98 23.06
N VAL A 167 7.01 15.10 23.72
CA VAL A 167 6.59 16.36 24.33
C VAL A 167 7.28 16.51 25.69
N LYS A 168 8.20 17.46 25.81
CA LYS A 168 8.63 17.96 27.12
C LYS A 168 7.50 18.85 27.67
N PRO A 169 7.12 18.69 28.95
CA PRO A 169 6.02 19.45 29.56
C PRO A 169 6.25 20.95 29.46
#